data_AF-B6QBR4-F1
#
_entry.id   AF-B6QBR4-F1
#
_cell.length_a   1.000
_cell.length_b   1.000
_cell.length_c   1.000
_cell.angle_alpha   90.00
_cell.angle_beta   90.00
_cell.angle_gamma   90.00
#
_symmetry.space_group_name_H-M   'P 1'
#
loop_
_entity.id
_entity.type
_entity.pdbx_description
1 polymer ?
#
loop_
_entity_poly.entity_id
_entity_poly.type
_entity_poly.pdbx_seq_one_letter_code
_entity_poly.pdbx_strand_id
1 'polypeptide(L)'
;MSLQLGQIRYVSTINPTRDANMLFKSVLSWLAASFMLNVYAAVVKDPHSSPSQIADYMDLAALTKIPTDIHPLYNTTVVTALNSTLTKRYNFHDAPFICHSTDFGYAEVKHVVKGIEHLTTNIQGQPSNLPLSCGRVSCSNNAAIWWCNLSNQPLTLDSFVDIASGASYIQWKCSIWDDGRSKEMVAGEANPGSDWSVVVRKNSC
;
A
#
# COMPACT_ATOMS: atom_id res chain seq x y z
N MET A 1 -14.18 65.06 -27.15
CA MET A 1 -13.78 66.22 -26.35
C MET A 1 -14.61 66.21 -25.07
N SER A 2 -13.91 66.20 -23.93
CA SER A 2 -14.37 66.31 -22.54
C SER A 2 -15.15 65.17 -21.87
N LEU A 3 -14.46 64.60 -20.89
CA LEU A 3 -14.90 63.80 -19.74
C LEU A 3 -15.82 64.59 -18.80
N GLN A 4 -16.78 63.92 -18.15
CA GLN A 4 -16.82 63.83 -16.68
C GLN A 4 -17.79 62.74 -16.21
N LEU A 5 -17.26 61.81 -15.42
CA LEU A 5 -17.97 60.68 -14.78
C LEU A 5 -18.76 61.17 -13.56
N GLY A 6 -20.05 60.79 -13.51
CA GLY A 6 -20.95 61.02 -12.39
C GLY A 6 -20.79 59.96 -11.27
N GLN A 7 -21.01 60.42 -10.04
CA GLN A 7 -20.99 59.65 -8.80
C GLN A 7 -21.94 58.44 -8.81
N ILE A 8 -21.45 57.30 -8.29
CA ILE A 8 -22.31 56.22 -7.79
C ILE A 8 -22.02 56.03 -6.30
N ARG A 9 -23.09 56.07 -5.50
CA ARG A 9 -23.12 55.95 -4.04
C ARG A 9 -22.75 54.54 -3.60
N TYR A 10 -21.83 54.43 -2.64
CA TYR A 10 -21.62 53.22 -1.84
C TYR A 10 -22.64 53.22 -0.69
N VAL A 11 -23.56 52.25 -0.67
CA VAL A 11 -24.41 51.96 0.49
C VAL A 11 -23.85 50.70 1.14
N SER A 12 -23.14 50.85 2.26
CA SER A 12 -22.69 49.73 3.10
C SER A 12 -23.69 49.55 4.24
N THR A 13 -24.53 48.53 4.15
CA THR A 13 -25.38 48.08 5.28
C THR A 13 -24.58 47.11 6.13
N ILE A 14 -24.09 47.59 7.27
CA ILE A 14 -23.40 46.80 8.31
C ILE A 14 -24.48 46.07 9.13
N ASN A 15 -24.44 44.73 9.12
CA ASN A 15 -25.34 43.87 9.88
C ASN A 15 -24.62 43.42 11.17
N PRO A 16 -25.10 43.74 12.38
CA PRO A 16 -24.30 43.66 13.60
C PRO A 16 -24.53 42.35 14.36
N THR A 17 -23.99 41.22 13.90
CA THR A 17 -23.94 39.96 14.72
C THR A 17 -22.82 38.97 14.33
N ARG A 18 -21.71 39.42 13.70
CA ARG A 18 -20.64 38.50 13.24
C ARG A 18 -19.20 38.91 13.55
N ASP A 19 -18.96 39.71 14.58
CA ASP A 19 -17.62 40.12 15.00
C ASP A 19 -17.37 39.90 16.50
N ALA A 20 -17.25 38.63 16.91
CA ALA A 20 -16.76 38.26 18.24
C ALA A 20 -15.92 36.98 18.26
N ASN A 21 -15.32 36.57 17.13
CA ASN A 21 -14.49 35.36 17.08
C ASN A 21 -13.27 35.46 16.15
N MET A 22 -12.85 36.67 15.77
CA MET A 22 -11.62 36.92 15.01
C MET A 22 -10.66 37.89 15.73
N LEU A 23 -10.56 37.80 17.06
CA LEU A 23 -9.52 38.45 17.87
C LEU A 23 -9.01 37.52 19.00
N PHE A 24 -8.92 36.22 18.73
CA PHE A 24 -8.28 35.22 19.62
C PHE A 24 -7.29 34.33 18.85
N LYS A 25 -6.62 34.91 17.86
CA LYS A 25 -5.52 34.28 17.10
C LYS A 25 -4.33 35.24 17.01
N SER A 26 -3.63 35.47 18.13
CA SER A 26 -2.29 36.07 18.11
C SER A 26 -1.43 35.91 19.38
N VAL A 27 -1.80 35.14 20.41
CA VAL A 27 -0.97 35.01 21.65
C VAL A 27 -0.90 33.58 22.22
N LEU A 28 -0.73 32.56 21.38
CA LEU A 28 -0.43 31.18 21.83
C LEU A 28 0.61 30.48 20.92
N SER A 29 1.49 31.27 20.30
CA SER A 29 2.81 30.82 19.89
C SER A 29 3.76 31.32 20.97
N TRP A 30 4.68 30.49 21.44
CA TRP A 30 5.63 30.72 22.55
C TRP A 30 5.06 30.42 23.96
N LEU A 31 5.31 29.18 24.41
CA LEU A 31 5.33 28.59 25.77
C LEU A 31 4.78 27.14 25.63
N ALA A 32 5.51 26.19 25.06
CA ALA A 32 6.34 25.30 25.86
C ALA A 32 7.36 24.53 24.98
N ALA A 33 8.33 25.24 24.41
CA ALA A 33 9.62 24.65 24.11
C ALA A 33 10.42 24.64 25.43
N SER A 34 10.17 23.68 26.33
CA SER A 34 10.99 23.34 27.51
C SER A 34 10.37 22.19 28.29
N PHE A 35 10.46 20.97 27.78
CA PHE A 35 10.43 19.73 28.58
C PHE A 35 11.34 18.69 27.87
N MET A 36 12.60 19.07 27.71
CA MET A 36 13.69 18.17 27.41
C MET A 36 14.74 18.37 28.50
N LEU A 37 15.22 17.25 29.04
CA LEU A 37 16.26 17.11 30.08
C LEU A 37 15.69 17.43 31.48
N ASN A 38 15.72 16.55 32.49
CA ASN A 38 16.71 15.53 32.83
C ASN A 38 16.21 14.91 34.17
N VAL A 39 16.15 13.58 34.40
CA VAL A 39 17.09 12.79 35.24
C VAL A 39 16.27 11.82 36.14
N TYR A 40 16.61 10.58 36.50
CA TYR A 40 17.57 9.51 36.14
C TYR A 40 17.01 8.19 36.73
N ALA A 41 17.46 7.07 36.16
CA ALA A 41 17.74 5.79 36.83
C ALA A 41 16.62 5.06 37.61
N ALA A 42 16.00 4.09 36.92
CA ALA A 42 15.80 2.76 37.48
C ALA A 42 15.94 1.71 36.35
N VAL A 43 17.17 1.27 36.10
CA VAL A 43 17.43 0.04 35.35
C VAL A 43 17.08 -1.11 36.29
N VAL A 44 15.89 -1.69 36.12
CA VAL A 44 15.59 -3.01 36.69
C VAL A 44 16.41 -4.01 35.88
N LYS A 45 17.50 -4.50 36.47
CA LYS A 45 18.17 -5.72 36.00
C LYS A 45 17.26 -6.89 36.39
N ASP A 46 16.37 -7.29 35.48
CA ASP A 46 15.80 -8.64 35.54
C ASP A 46 16.51 -9.54 34.51
N PRO A 47 17.28 -10.54 34.98
CA PRO A 47 18.05 -11.43 34.14
C PRO A 47 17.19 -12.61 33.68
N HIS A 48 16.19 -12.39 32.83
CA HIS A 48 15.50 -13.50 32.13
C HIS A 48 14.94 -13.03 30.78
N SER A 49 15.84 -12.65 29.87
CA SER A 49 15.56 -12.77 28.44
C SER A 49 16.09 -14.12 27.97
N SER A 50 15.19 -15.09 27.84
CA SER A 50 15.46 -16.28 27.03
C SER A 50 14.54 -16.21 25.81
N PRO A 51 15.09 -16.01 24.59
CA PRO A 51 14.34 -16.13 23.35
C PRO A 51 13.94 -17.59 23.15
N SER A 52 12.67 -17.93 23.36
CA SER A 52 12.14 -19.23 22.96
C SER A 52 11.95 -19.26 21.44
N GLN A 53 13.02 -19.68 20.77
CA GLN A 53 13.05 -20.61 19.64
C GLN A 53 11.86 -20.61 18.68
N ILE A 54 11.95 -19.85 17.58
CA ILE A 54 11.88 -20.36 16.20
C ILE A 54 12.75 -19.43 15.34
N ALA A 55 14.06 -19.61 15.44
CA ALA A 55 14.98 -19.23 14.38
C ALA A 55 15.49 -20.55 13.82
N ASP A 56 14.66 -21.21 13.02
CA ASP A 56 15.13 -22.28 12.14
C ASP A 56 16.01 -21.60 11.10
N TYR A 57 17.28 -21.49 11.45
CA TYR A 57 18.35 -21.12 10.57
C TYR A 57 18.33 -22.13 9.42
N MET A 58 18.05 -21.69 8.19
CA MET A 58 18.31 -22.52 7.02
C MET A 58 19.82 -22.76 6.98
N ASP A 59 20.22 -23.97 7.35
CA ASP A 59 21.60 -24.42 7.31
C ASP A 59 22.11 -24.32 5.86
N LEU A 60 23.01 -23.37 5.59
CA LEU A 60 23.69 -23.26 4.30
C LEU A 60 24.46 -24.54 3.95
N ALA A 61 24.77 -25.41 4.92
CA ALA A 61 25.39 -26.71 4.68
C ALA A 61 24.39 -27.79 4.22
N ALA A 62 23.08 -27.54 4.29
CA ALA A 62 22.07 -28.44 3.70
C ALA A 62 21.97 -28.28 2.17
N LEU A 63 22.37 -27.14 1.61
CA LEU A 63 22.41 -26.89 0.16
C LEU A 63 23.65 -27.47 -0.54
N THR A 64 24.67 -27.88 0.21
CA THR A 64 25.90 -28.51 -0.34
C THR A 64 25.89 -30.04 -0.26
N LYS A 65 24.87 -30.64 0.37
CA LYS A 65 24.68 -32.10 0.34
C LYS A 65 24.05 -32.52 -0.99
N ILE A 66 24.91 -32.91 -1.93
CA ILE A 66 24.50 -33.65 -3.12
C ILE A 66 23.90 -34.99 -2.65
N PRO A 67 22.67 -35.36 -3.06
CA PRO A 67 22.11 -36.69 -2.79
C PRO A 67 23.02 -37.76 -3.40
N THR A 68 23.47 -38.72 -2.60
CA THR A 68 24.37 -39.80 -3.04
C THR A 68 23.70 -40.92 -3.83
N ASP A 69 22.41 -40.81 -4.17
CA ASP A 69 21.72 -41.79 -5.02
C ASP A 69 21.53 -41.22 -6.43
N ILE A 70 22.63 -41.18 -7.19
CA ILE A 70 22.57 -41.00 -8.63
C ILE A 70 22.67 -42.37 -9.29
N HIS A 71 21.53 -42.86 -9.78
CA HIS A 71 21.51 -43.73 -10.96
C HIS A 71 22.12 -42.96 -12.14
N PRO A 72 23.10 -43.51 -12.88
CA PRO A 72 23.87 -42.73 -13.83
C PRO A 72 23.08 -42.58 -15.13
N LEU A 73 22.57 -41.38 -15.40
CA LEU A 73 22.43 -40.78 -16.74
C LEU A 73 21.75 -39.41 -16.62
N TYR A 74 22.53 -38.35 -16.40
CA TYR A 74 22.04 -36.99 -16.63
C TYR A 74 23.17 -36.04 -17.02
N ASN A 75 23.13 -35.58 -18.27
CA ASN A 75 24.13 -34.70 -18.86
C ASN A 75 24.00 -33.26 -18.33
N THR A 76 25.15 -32.64 -18.09
CA THR A 76 25.41 -31.33 -17.46
C THR A 76 24.76 -30.11 -18.14
N THR A 77 24.10 -30.27 -19.29
CA THR A 77 23.46 -29.17 -20.03
C THR A 77 22.12 -28.72 -19.47
N VAL A 78 21.47 -29.54 -18.62
CA VAL A 78 20.10 -29.24 -18.17
C VAL A 78 20.07 -28.48 -16.84
N VAL A 79 21.13 -28.56 -16.02
CA VAL A 79 21.24 -27.81 -14.75
C VAL A 79 21.29 -26.30 -15.00
N THR A 80 21.84 -25.87 -16.14
CA THR A 80 21.88 -24.45 -16.51
C THR A 80 20.50 -23.92 -16.94
N ALA A 81 19.59 -24.78 -17.42
CA ALA A 81 18.24 -24.41 -17.81
C ALA A 81 17.26 -24.29 -16.63
N LEU A 82 17.61 -24.85 -15.46
CA LEU A 82 16.78 -24.75 -14.25
C LEU A 82 16.96 -23.42 -13.52
N ASN A 83 18.13 -22.78 -13.64
CA ASN A 83 18.40 -21.50 -12.98
C ASN A 83 17.76 -20.29 -13.69
N SER A 84 17.25 -20.46 -14.91
CA SER A 84 16.53 -19.41 -15.65
C SER A 84 15.02 -19.45 -15.46
N THR A 85 14.49 -20.37 -14.65
CA THR A 85 13.04 -20.55 -14.41
C THR A 85 12.61 -20.28 -12.97
N LEU A 86 13.46 -19.62 -12.16
CA LEU A 86 12.99 -18.97 -10.95
C LEU A 86 12.16 -17.74 -11.35
N THR A 87 10.84 -17.94 -11.51
CA THR A 87 9.85 -16.86 -11.61
C THR A 87 10.13 -15.81 -10.54
N LYS A 88 10.26 -14.55 -10.96
CA LYS A 88 10.55 -13.43 -10.06
C LYS A 88 9.31 -13.22 -9.19
N ARG A 89 9.29 -13.79 -7.99
CA ARG A 89 8.20 -13.54 -7.03
C ARG A 89 8.43 -12.19 -6.37
N TYR A 90 7.46 -11.29 -6.52
CA TYR A 90 7.52 -9.99 -5.87
C TYR A 90 7.27 -10.14 -4.36
N ASN A 91 8.13 -9.54 -3.54
CA ASN A 91 7.98 -9.54 -2.09
C ASN A 91 7.29 -8.24 -1.64
N PHE A 92 6.11 -8.38 -1.04
CA PHE A 92 5.34 -7.25 -0.50
C PHE A 92 5.59 -7.00 0.99
N HIS A 93 6.34 -7.85 1.71
CA HIS A 93 6.50 -7.76 3.17
C HIS A 93 6.90 -6.35 3.65
N ASP A 94 7.89 -5.77 2.96
CA ASP A 94 8.44 -4.43 3.22
C ASP A 94 8.14 -3.43 2.10
N ALA A 95 7.15 -3.73 1.25
CA ALA A 95 6.78 -2.84 0.15
C ALA A 95 6.20 -1.53 0.69
N PRO A 96 6.63 -0.36 0.17
CA PRO A 96 5.95 0.90 0.41
C PRO A 96 4.45 0.80 0.12
N PHE A 97 3.63 1.39 0.99
CA PHE A 97 2.19 1.39 0.88
C PHE A 97 1.57 2.70 1.36
N ILE A 98 0.39 3.00 0.84
CA ILE A 98 -0.44 4.14 1.24
C ILE A 98 -1.83 3.62 1.56
N CYS A 99 -2.33 3.91 2.76
CA CYS A 99 -3.71 3.61 3.13
C CYS A 99 -4.60 4.85 3.00
N HIS A 100 -5.84 4.65 2.58
CA HIS A 100 -6.93 5.62 2.76
C HIS A 100 -6.71 7.01 2.12
N SER A 101 -5.96 7.08 1.02
CA SER A 101 -5.91 8.31 0.22
C SER A 101 -7.34 8.73 -0.19
N THR A 102 -7.59 10.03 -0.21
CA THR A 102 -8.91 10.62 -0.51
C THR A 102 -9.46 10.17 -1.86
N ASP A 103 -8.57 9.82 -2.80
CA ASP A 103 -8.92 9.49 -4.18
C ASP A 103 -9.31 8.02 -4.38
N PHE A 104 -9.04 7.16 -3.39
CA PHE A 104 -9.36 5.74 -3.51
C PHE A 104 -10.85 5.48 -3.24
N GLY A 105 -11.40 6.10 -2.19
CA GLY A 105 -12.67 5.68 -1.63
C GLY A 105 -12.64 4.25 -1.09
N TYR A 106 -13.59 3.93 -0.21
CA TYR A 106 -13.57 2.66 0.50
C TYR A 106 -14.32 1.54 -0.23
N ALA A 107 -13.64 0.39 -0.34
CA ALA A 107 -14.19 -0.87 -0.80
C ALA A 107 -14.48 -1.79 0.41
N GLU A 108 -15.56 -2.56 0.36
CA GLU A 108 -15.85 -3.54 1.43
C GLU A 108 -14.90 -4.75 1.30
N VAL A 109 -14.21 -5.09 2.39
CA VAL A 109 -13.13 -6.11 2.40
C VAL A 109 -13.58 -7.44 1.81
N LYS A 110 -14.80 -7.89 2.14
CA LYS A 110 -15.31 -9.18 1.65
C LYS A 110 -15.32 -9.30 0.11
N HIS A 111 -15.50 -8.18 -0.60
CA HIS A 111 -15.50 -8.17 -2.07
C HIS A 111 -14.08 -8.09 -2.64
N VAL A 112 -13.16 -7.42 -1.92
CA VAL A 112 -11.74 -7.43 -2.25
C VAL A 112 -11.16 -8.84 -2.07
N VAL A 113 -11.49 -9.53 -0.98
CA VAL A 113 -11.04 -10.93 -0.73
C VAL A 113 -11.53 -11.88 -1.83
N LYS A 114 -12.77 -11.76 -2.29
CA LYS A 114 -13.27 -12.51 -3.45
C LYS A 114 -12.50 -12.17 -4.73
N GLY A 115 -12.08 -10.92 -4.88
CA GLY A 115 -11.21 -10.51 -5.99
C GLY A 115 -9.84 -11.15 -5.90
N ILE A 116 -9.22 -11.16 -4.71
CA ILE A 116 -7.94 -11.83 -4.45
C ILE A 116 -8.05 -13.33 -4.79
N GLU A 117 -9.09 -14.02 -4.32
CA GLU A 117 -9.35 -15.41 -4.63
C GLU A 117 -9.49 -15.64 -6.14
N HIS A 118 -10.27 -14.81 -6.84
CA HIS A 118 -10.40 -14.90 -8.28
C HIS A 118 -9.03 -14.83 -9.00
N LEU A 119 -8.15 -13.92 -8.58
CA LEU A 119 -6.81 -13.74 -9.15
C LEU A 119 -5.84 -14.88 -8.82
N THR A 120 -6.03 -15.59 -7.71
CA THR A 120 -5.16 -16.70 -7.29
C THR A 120 -5.61 -18.05 -7.81
N THR A 121 -6.92 -18.30 -7.92
CA THR A 121 -7.46 -19.64 -8.23
C THR A 121 -8.19 -19.74 -9.56
N ASN A 122 -8.82 -18.67 -10.03
CA ASN A 122 -9.81 -18.78 -11.11
C ASN A 122 -9.30 -18.30 -12.47
N ILE A 123 -8.21 -17.55 -12.51
CA ILE A 123 -7.59 -17.09 -13.75
C ILE A 123 -6.11 -17.44 -13.80
N GLN A 124 -5.63 -17.66 -15.01
CA GLN A 124 -4.23 -17.95 -15.31
C GLN A 124 -3.75 -17.00 -16.40
N GLY A 125 -2.44 -16.92 -16.56
CA GLY A 125 -1.79 -16.11 -17.58
C GLY A 125 -1.03 -14.92 -16.99
N GLN A 126 -0.52 -14.11 -17.91
CA GLN A 126 0.42 -13.04 -17.62
C GLN A 126 -0.26 -11.69 -17.92
N PRO A 127 -0.62 -10.90 -16.89
CA PRO A 127 -1.21 -9.60 -17.12
C PRO A 127 -0.17 -8.66 -17.72
N SER A 128 -0.56 -7.90 -18.74
CA SER A 128 0.30 -6.93 -19.41
C SER A 128 -0.40 -5.57 -19.53
N ASN A 129 0.36 -4.50 -19.31
CA ASN A 129 -0.11 -3.11 -19.45
C ASN A 129 0.88 -2.31 -20.29
N LEU A 130 0.35 -1.36 -21.05
CA LEU A 130 1.14 -0.34 -21.75
C LEU A 130 1.90 0.55 -20.76
N PRO A 131 2.92 1.31 -21.22
CA PRO A 131 3.59 2.31 -20.39
C PRO A 131 2.59 3.22 -19.65
N LEU A 132 2.87 3.51 -18.39
CA LEU A 132 2.13 4.49 -17.58
C LEU A 132 0.59 4.27 -17.58
N SER A 133 0.15 3.00 -17.55
CA SER A 133 -1.26 2.65 -17.65
C SER A 133 -1.70 1.68 -16.55
N CYS A 134 -2.98 1.73 -16.21
CA CYS A 134 -3.59 0.87 -15.19
C CYS A 134 -4.65 -0.05 -15.79
N GLY A 135 -4.70 -1.28 -15.29
CA GLY A 135 -5.68 -2.29 -15.68
C GLY A 135 -6.51 -2.74 -14.48
N ARG A 136 -7.83 -2.75 -14.62
CA ARG A 136 -8.73 -3.32 -13.62
C ARG A 136 -8.77 -4.83 -13.79
N VAL A 137 -8.38 -5.57 -12.78
CA VAL A 137 -8.29 -7.04 -12.83
C VAL A 137 -9.38 -7.73 -12.00
N SER A 138 -10.05 -6.99 -11.11
CA SER A 138 -11.25 -7.46 -10.42
C SER A 138 -12.19 -6.30 -10.09
N CYS A 139 -13.50 -6.54 -10.14
CA CYS A 139 -14.53 -5.60 -9.75
C CYS A 139 -15.78 -6.36 -9.26
N SER A 140 -16.17 -6.17 -8.00
CA SER A 140 -17.40 -6.75 -7.44
C SER A 140 -18.02 -5.82 -6.41
N ASN A 141 -19.32 -5.52 -6.55
CA ASN A 141 -20.09 -4.69 -5.60
C ASN A 141 -19.38 -3.39 -5.22
N ASN A 142 -18.89 -2.68 -6.23
CA ASN A 142 -18.11 -1.46 -6.12
C ASN A 142 -16.70 -1.57 -5.49
N ALA A 143 -16.21 -2.77 -5.21
CA ALA A 143 -14.83 -3.01 -4.77
C ALA A 143 -13.99 -3.47 -5.96
N ALA A 144 -12.89 -2.77 -6.25
CA ALA A 144 -12.03 -3.11 -7.37
C ALA A 144 -10.56 -3.26 -6.98
N ILE A 145 -9.91 -4.19 -7.68
CA ILE A 145 -8.47 -4.38 -7.65
C ILE A 145 -7.93 -3.95 -9.01
N TRP A 146 -6.98 -3.03 -8.96
CA TRP A 146 -6.24 -2.52 -10.10
C TRP A 146 -4.77 -2.84 -9.93
N TRP A 147 -4.07 -2.89 -11.05
CA TRP A 147 -2.62 -2.80 -11.06
C TRP A 147 -2.19 -1.78 -12.10
N CYS A 148 -1.11 -1.06 -11.82
CA CYS A 148 -0.64 0.04 -12.64
C CYS A 148 0.81 -0.22 -13.05
N ASN A 149 1.08 -0.13 -14.35
CA ASN A 149 2.43 -0.02 -14.87
C ASN A 149 2.89 1.43 -14.74
N LEU A 150 3.90 1.67 -13.89
CA LEU A 150 4.49 2.98 -13.63
C LEU A 150 5.77 3.20 -14.45
N SER A 151 6.21 2.18 -15.18
CA SER A 151 7.33 2.25 -16.10
C SER A 151 6.95 2.92 -17.44
N ASN A 152 7.97 3.49 -18.09
CA ASN A 152 7.87 4.04 -19.45
C ASN A 152 7.92 2.96 -20.54
N GLN A 153 7.99 1.69 -20.17
CA GLN A 153 8.00 0.54 -21.09
C GLN A 153 6.79 -0.35 -20.81
N PRO A 154 6.30 -1.12 -21.80
CA PRO A 154 5.31 -2.16 -21.56
C PRO A 154 5.82 -3.12 -20.48
N LEU A 155 4.93 -3.50 -19.57
CA LEU A 155 5.25 -4.41 -18.48
C LEU A 155 4.29 -5.59 -18.50
N THR A 156 4.85 -6.78 -18.40
CA THR A 156 4.11 -8.04 -18.25
C THR A 156 4.57 -8.70 -16.95
N LEU A 157 3.64 -9.06 -16.08
CA LEU A 157 3.95 -9.80 -14.86
C LEU A 157 3.91 -11.30 -15.13
N ASP A 158 4.62 -12.07 -14.31
CA ASP A 158 4.69 -13.53 -14.44
C ASP A 158 3.33 -14.19 -14.13
N SER A 159 2.52 -13.59 -13.24
CA SER A 159 1.20 -14.11 -12.87
C SER A 159 0.26 -13.06 -12.26
N PHE A 160 -1.05 -13.30 -12.37
CA PHE A 160 -2.06 -12.58 -11.56
C PHE A 160 -1.88 -12.77 -10.05
N VAL A 161 -1.20 -13.84 -9.63
CA VAL A 161 -0.85 -14.10 -8.21
C VAL A 161 0.02 -12.97 -7.63
N ASP A 162 0.87 -12.33 -8.45
CA ASP A 162 1.68 -11.19 -7.98
C ASP A 162 0.78 -10.00 -7.60
N ILE A 163 -0.26 -9.73 -8.40
CA ILE A 163 -1.24 -8.67 -8.11
C ILE A 163 -2.07 -9.05 -6.88
N ALA A 164 -2.50 -10.30 -6.78
CA ALA A 164 -3.26 -10.80 -5.64
C ALA A 164 -2.49 -10.70 -4.32
N SER A 165 -1.18 -10.92 -4.36
CA SER A 165 -0.29 -10.77 -3.21
C SER A 165 -0.24 -9.33 -2.72
N GLY A 166 -0.13 -8.36 -3.63
CA GLY A 166 -0.19 -6.94 -3.29
C GLY A 166 -1.56 -6.51 -2.75
N ALA A 167 -2.65 -7.00 -3.33
CA ALA A 167 -4.00 -6.73 -2.84
C ALA A 167 -4.24 -7.32 -1.44
N SER A 168 -3.71 -8.51 -1.17
CA SER A 168 -3.74 -9.14 0.16
C SER A 168 -2.93 -8.33 1.17
N TYR A 169 -1.76 -7.83 0.78
CA TYR A 169 -0.95 -6.96 1.61
C TYR A 169 -1.68 -5.66 1.99
N ILE A 170 -2.34 -5.02 1.01
CA ILE A 170 -3.17 -3.83 1.25
C ILE A 170 -4.35 -4.16 2.16
N GLN A 171 -5.03 -5.29 1.96
CA GLN A 171 -6.10 -5.73 2.85
C GLN A 171 -5.58 -5.91 4.28
N TRP A 172 -4.41 -6.52 4.47
CA TRP A 172 -3.85 -6.68 5.82
C TRP A 172 -3.43 -5.35 6.47
N LYS A 173 -2.79 -4.44 5.72
CA LYS A 173 -2.27 -3.17 6.25
C LYS A 173 -3.31 -2.06 6.40
N CYS A 174 -4.29 -2.04 5.51
CA CYS A 174 -5.20 -0.90 5.31
C CYS A 174 -6.67 -1.27 5.51
N SER A 175 -6.99 -2.38 6.18
CA SER A 175 -8.37 -2.64 6.58
C SER A 175 -8.70 -1.87 7.86
N ILE A 176 -9.87 -1.25 7.86
CA ILE A 176 -10.42 -0.56 9.02
C ILE A 176 -11.85 -1.01 9.27
N TRP A 177 -12.18 -1.09 10.55
CA TRP A 177 -13.55 -1.12 11.03
C TRP A 177 -13.90 0.33 11.36
N ASP A 178 -14.90 0.89 10.68
CA ASP A 178 -15.34 2.25 11.03
C ASP A 178 -16.08 2.22 12.37
N ASP A 179 -16.02 3.34 13.09
CA ASP A 179 -16.68 3.67 14.35
C ASP A 179 -18.22 3.82 14.23
N GLY A 180 -18.85 2.92 13.47
CA GLY A 180 -20.27 2.89 13.19
C GLY A 180 -20.68 2.14 11.92
N ARG A 181 -19.72 1.64 11.11
CA ARG A 181 -20.04 0.80 9.94
C ARG A 181 -20.22 -0.65 10.37
N SER A 182 -21.22 -1.31 9.79
CA SER A 182 -21.47 -2.74 9.98
C SER A 182 -20.51 -3.65 9.20
N LYS A 183 -19.48 -3.08 8.56
CA LYS A 183 -18.65 -3.73 7.55
C LYS A 183 -17.21 -3.24 7.64
N GLU A 184 -16.29 -4.17 7.45
CA GLU A 184 -14.86 -3.90 7.28
C GLU A 184 -14.60 -3.28 5.90
N MET A 185 -13.81 -2.22 5.89
CA MET A 185 -13.54 -1.40 4.71
C MET A 185 -12.03 -1.32 4.45
N VAL A 186 -11.63 -1.23 3.18
CA VAL A 186 -10.24 -1.13 2.76
C VAL A 186 -10.11 -0.15 1.60
N ALA A 187 -9.00 0.59 1.60
CA ALA A 187 -8.55 1.40 0.48
C ALA A 187 -7.04 1.58 0.59
N GLY A 188 -6.30 1.32 -0.48
CA GLY A 188 -4.85 1.52 -0.44
C GLY A 188 -4.14 1.19 -1.73
N GLU A 189 -2.84 1.47 -1.73
CA GLU A 189 -1.90 1.17 -2.79
C GLU A 189 -0.63 0.57 -2.20
N ALA A 190 0.00 -0.37 -2.89
CA ALA A 190 1.27 -0.97 -2.49
C ALA A 190 2.18 -1.26 -3.70
N ASN A 191 3.48 -0.99 -3.54
CA ASN A 191 4.44 -0.97 -4.62
C ASN A 191 5.64 -1.86 -4.26
N PRO A 192 5.82 -3.05 -4.87
CA PRO A 192 6.95 -3.93 -4.57
C PRO A 192 8.26 -3.49 -5.24
N GLY A 193 8.25 -2.35 -5.93
CA GLY A 193 9.36 -1.73 -6.65
C GLY A 193 8.92 -0.41 -7.30
N SER A 194 9.76 0.19 -8.13
CA SER A 194 9.47 1.46 -8.82
C SER A 194 8.54 1.33 -10.02
N ASP A 195 8.44 0.14 -10.60
CA ASP A 195 7.94 -0.01 -11.97
C ASP A 195 6.43 -0.27 -12.04
N TRP A 196 5.80 -0.63 -10.92
CA TRP A 196 4.37 -0.93 -10.88
C TRP A 196 3.81 -0.90 -9.46
N SER A 197 2.47 -0.81 -9.36
CA SER A 197 1.73 -0.85 -8.09
C SER A 197 0.44 -1.65 -8.18
N VAL A 198 -0.06 -2.07 -7.02
CA VAL A 198 -1.42 -2.59 -6.84
C VAL A 198 -2.26 -1.54 -6.14
N VAL A 199 -3.50 -1.33 -6.58
CA VAL A 199 -4.44 -0.39 -5.97
C VAL A 199 -5.75 -1.09 -5.66
N VAL A 200 -6.16 -1.05 -4.40
CA VAL A 200 -7.48 -1.47 -3.93
C VAL A 200 -8.30 -0.23 -3.64
N ARG A 201 -9.42 -0.07 -4.36
CA ARG A 201 -10.23 1.14 -4.26
C ARG A 201 -11.70 0.89 -4.58
N LYS A 202 -12.55 1.87 -4.24
CA LYS A 202 -13.92 1.88 -4.71
C LYS A 202 -13.97 2.18 -6.22
N ASN A 203 -14.77 1.44 -6.98
CA ASN A 203 -14.99 1.71 -8.39
C ASN A 203 -16.32 1.11 -8.87
N SER A 204 -17.07 1.79 -9.74
CA SER A 204 -18.33 1.26 -10.25
C SER A 204 -18.11 -0.01 -11.07
N CYS A 205 -18.85 -1.06 -10.68
CA CYS A 205 -19.09 -2.30 -11.43
C CYS A 205 -20.62 -2.40 -11.62
#